data_AF-A0A534ZJ03-F1
#
_entry.id   AF-A0A534ZJ03-F1
#
_cell.length_a   1.000
_cell.length_b   1.000
_cell.length_c   1.000
_cell.angle_alpha   90.00
_cell.angle_beta   90.00
_cell.angle_gamma   90.00
#
_symmetry.space_group_name_H-M   'P 1'
#
loop_
_entity.id
_entity.type
_entity.pdbx_description
1 polymer ?
#
loop_
_entity_poly.entity_id
_entity_poly.type
_entity_poly.pdbx_seq_one_letter_code
_entity_poly.pdbx_strand_id
1 'polypeptide(L)'
;MTVRGTCLCGDVAFEADAPFEFMGHCHCSMCRKHHGAAFSSALAVHPSRFRWLRGAEGIRRYESSPGGSRPFCGRCGSAVPGEAGQIVFIAPGLLDDDPEMRPQAHIFVASKAPWHEIAD
;
A
#
# COMPACT_ATOMS: atom_id res chain seq x y z
N MET A 1 -12.79 5.83 -13.36
CA MET A 1 -12.35 6.75 -12.30
C MET A 1 -10.87 6.56 -12.11
N THR A 2 -10.13 7.65 -11.92
CA THR A 2 -8.68 7.65 -11.68
C THR A 2 -8.44 8.27 -10.32
N VAL A 3 -7.61 7.64 -9.49
CA VAL A 3 -7.12 8.22 -8.23
C VAL A 3 -5.63 8.51 -8.34
N ARG A 4 -5.20 9.61 -7.73
CA ARG A 4 -3.79 9.99 -7.62
C ARG A 4 -3.29 9.69 -6.23
N GLY A 5 -1.99 9.49 -6.12
CA GLY A 5 -1.34 9.42 -4.82
C GLY A 5 0.08 9.92 -4.86
N THR A 6 0.54 10.35 -3.68
CA THR A 6 1.87 10.89 -3.45
C THR A 6 2.47 10.31 -2.17
N CYS A 7 3.81 10.21 -2.13
CA CYS A 7 4.49 9.98 -0.85
C CYS A 7 4.45 11.26 0.01
N LEU A 8 4.80 11.13 1.30
CA LEU A 8 4.75 12.25 2.24
C LEU A 8 5.52 13.50 1.78
N CYS A 9 6.66 13.32 1.11
CA CYS A 9 7.45 14.45 0.61
C CYS A 9 7.08 14.91 -0.80
N GLY A 10 6.14 14.24 -1.47
CA GLY A 10 5.67 14.57 -2.81
C GLY A 10 6.61 14.16 -3.96
N ASP A 11 7.78 13.60 -3.69
CA ASP A 11 8.76 13.27 -4.73
C ASP A 11 8.31 12.07 -5.59
N VAL A 12 7.64 11.09 -4.97
CA VAL A 12 7.03 9.94 -5.64
C VAL A 12 5.56 10.25 -5.86
N ALA A 13 5.08 10.10 -7.09
CA ALA A 13 3.66 10.22 -7.42
C ALA A 13 3.22 9.19 -8.45
N PHE A 14 1.97 8.78 -8.37
CA PHE A 14 1.36 7.78 -9.24
C PHE A 14 -0.12 8.08 -9.46
N GLU A 15 -0.71 7.35 -10.40
CA GLU A 15 -2.15 7.24 -10.57
C GLU A 15 -2.57 5.77 -10.70
N ALA A 16 -3.83 5.49 -10.38
CA ALA A 16 -4.43 4.19 -10.56
C ALA A 16 -5.89 4.31 -11.04
N ASP A 17 -6.28 3.48 -11.99
CA ASP A 17 -7.62 3.45 -12.55
C ASP A 17 -8.48 2.34 -11.95
N ALA A 18 -9.72 2.67 -11.62
CA ALA A 18 -10.75 1.69 -11.32
C ALA A 18 -11.05 0.78 -12.54
N PRO A 19 -11.57 -0.45 -12.35
CA PRO A 19 -11.97 -1.04 -11.08
C PRO A 19 -10.78 -1.48 -10.23
N PHE A 20 -10.89 -1.25 -8.93
CA PHE A 20 -10.00 -1.83 -7.93
C PHE A 20 -10.50 -3.23 -7.57
N GLU A 21 -9.58 -4.15 -7.30
CA GLU A 21 -9.91 -5.57 -7.12
C GLU A 21 -10.29 -5.89 -5.67
N PHE A 22 -9.61 -5.27 -4.72
CA PHE A 22 -9.77 -5.55 -3.30
C PHE A 22 -9.22 -4.41 -2.45
N MET A 23 -9.81 -4.18 -1.27
CA MET A 23 -9.17 -3.42 -0.21
C MET A 23 -9.28 -4.18 1.11
N GLY A 24 -8.22 -4.19 1.91
CA GLY A 24 -8.26 -4.82 3.23
C GLY A 24 -7.11 -4.44 4.15
N HIS A 25 -7.21 -4.91 5.40
CA HIS A 25 -6.26 -4.62 6.46
C HIS A 25 -5.43 -5.87 6.79
N CYS A 26 -4.13 -5.80 6.58
CA CYS A 26 -3.20 -6.86 6.94
C CYS A 26 -2.56 -6.60 8.31
N HIS A 27 -2.82 -7.50 9.25
CA HIS A 27 -2.38 -7.43 10.64
C HIS A 27 -1.05 -8.17 10.89
N CYS A 28 -0.38 -8.73 9.88
CA CYS A 28 0.85 -9.48 10.09
C CYS A 28 1.98 -8.57 10.64
N SER A 29 2.93 -9.14 11.38
CA SER A 29 3.98 -8.38 12.06
C SER A 29 4.84 -7.54 11.11
N MET A 30 5.11 -8.04 9.91
CA MET A 30 5.86 -7.31 8.88
C MET A 30 5.08 -6.09 8.37
N CYS A 31 3.78 -6.22 8.13
CA CYS A 31 2.94 -5.11 7.69
C CYS A 31 2.81 -4.03 8.76
N ARG A 32 2.65 -4.42 10.04
CA ARG A 32 2.66 -3.47 11.16
C ARG A 32 3.97 -2.72 11.25
N LYS A 33 5.10 -3.43 11.20
CA LYS A 33 6.44 -2.84 11.30
C LYS A 33 6.74 -1.93 10.11
N HIS A 34 6.37 -2.32 8.89
CA HIS A 34 6.65 -1.53 7.69
C HIS A 34 5.88 -0.21 7.65
N HIS A 35 4.63 -0.20 8.13
CA HIS A 35 3.79 1.00 8.14
C HIS A 35 3.86 1.77 9.46
N GLY A 36 4.49 1.23 10.50
CA GLY A 36 4.47 1.83 11.85
C GLY A 36 3.05 1.94 12.43
N ALA A 37 2.14 1.02 12.06
CA ALA A 37 0.72 1.11 12.34
C ALA A 37 0.12 -0.21 12.86
N ALA A 38 -1.14 -0.18 13.30
CA ALA A 38 -1.87 -1.35 13.83
C ALA A 38 -1.97 -2.48 12.80
N PHE A 39 -2.07 -2.09 11.54
CA PHE A 39 -2.15 -2.92 10.35
C PHE A 39 -1.67 -2.10 9.15
N SER A 40 -1.45 -2.77 8.01
CA SER A 40 -1.32 -2.11 6.71
C SER A 40 -2.65 -2.19 5.99
N SER A 41 -3.15 -1.07 5.49
CA SER A 41 -4.24 -1.06 4.51
C SER A 41 -3.63 -1.23 3.12
N ALA A 42 -4.22 -2.10 2.30
CA ALA A 42 -3.78 -2.33 0.93
C ALA A 42 -4.98 -2.30 -0.01
N LEU A 43 -4.88 -1.50 -1.08
CA LEU A 43 -5.77 -1.47 -2.23
C LEU A 43 -5.07 -2.22 -3.37
N ALA A 44 -5.75 -3.19 -3.96
CA ALA A 44 -5.26 -3.99 -5.07
C ALA A 44 -5.77 -3.42 -6.41
N VAL A 45 -4.87 -3.27 -7.37
CA VAL A 45 -5.19 -2.88 -8.75
C VAL A 45 -4.35 -3.68 -9.75
N HIS A 46 -4.92 -3.97 -10.91
CA HIS A 46 -4.20 -4.63 -11.98
C HIS A 46 -3.03 -3.75 -12.49
N PRO A 47 -1.84 -4.30 -12.78
CA PRO A 47 -0.68 -3.54 -13.23
C PRO A 47 -0.93 -2.66 -14.46
N SER A 48 -1.80 -3.09 -15.38
CA SER A 48 -2.14 -2.29 -16.57
C SER A 48 -2.95 -1.02 -16.27
N ARG A 49 -3.43 -0.86 -15.04
CA ARG A 49 -4.22 0.29 -14.56
C ARG A 49 -3.44 1.14 -13.55
N PHE A 50 -2.16 0.88 -13.40
CA PHE A 50 -1.29 1.63 -12.51
C PHE A 50 -0.19 2.31 -13.31
N ARG A 51 0.13 3.57 -12.96
CA ARG A 51 1.19 4.31 -13.63
C ARG A 51 1.94 5.22 -12.66
N TRP A 52 3.27 5.15 -12.69
CA TRP A 52 4.11 6.15 -12.06
C TRP A 52 4.07 7.46 -12.84
N LEU A 53 3.85 8.57 -12.14
CA LEU A 53 3.88 9.91 -12.70
C LEU A 53 5.27 10.54 -12.57
N ARG A 54 5.96 10.30 -11.45
CA ARG A 54 7.33 10.75 -11.18
C ARG A 54 7.97 10.01 -9.99
N GLY A 55 9.29 10.10 -9.87
CA GLY A 55 10.05 9.71 -8.67
C GLY A 55 10.24 8.21 -8.49
N ALA A 56 9.91 7.39 -9.49
CA ALA A 56 10.06 5.94 -9.42
C ALA A 56 11.54 5.52 -9.23
N GLU A 57 12.47 6.30 -9.78
CA GLU A 57 13.92 6.16 -9.61
C GLU A 57 14.40 6.39 -8.17
N GLY A 58 13.64 7.14 -7.37
CA GLY A 58 13.92 7.41 -5.96
C GLY A 58 13.39 6.32 -5.01
N ILE A 59 12.72 5.28 -5.53
CA ILE A 59 12.16 4.19 -4.74
C ILE A 59 13.26 3.23 -4.31
N ARG A 60 13.32 2.96 -3.00
CA ARG A 60 14.16 1.92 -2.41
C ARG A 60 13.30 0.70 -2.11
N ARG A 61 13.91 -0.48 -2.03
CA ARG A 61 13.22 -1.75 -1.74
C ARG A 61 13.91 -2.48 -0.60
N TYR A 62 13.12 -2.97 0.34
CA TYR A 62 13.57 -3.90 1.37
C TYR A 62 13.00 -5.30 1.08
N GLU A 63 13.84 -6.31 0.92
CA GLU A 63 13.41 -7.69 0.77
C GLU A 63 13.04 -8.25 2.15
N SER A 64 11.75 -8.39 2.42
CA SER A 64 11.24 -8.85 3.72
C SER A 64 11.06 -10.37 3.82
N SER A 65 11.08 -11.04 2.67
CA SER A 65 11.08 -12.49 2.52
C SER A 65 11.65 -12.81 1.13
N PRO A 66 12.10 -14.04 0.84
CA PRO A 66 12.57 -14.41 -0.49
C PRO A 66 11.53 -14.05 -1.56
N GLY A 67 11.88 -13.15 -2.48
CA GLY A 67 10.99 -12.66 -3.55
C GLY A 67 9.90 -11.66 -3.10
N GLY A 68 9.80 -11.36 -1.80
CA GLY A 68 8.82 -10.43 -1.22
C GLY A 68 9.44 -9.08 -0.88
N SER A 69 9.28 -8.10 -1.77
CA SER A 69 9.83 -6.75 -1.59
C SER A 69 8.82 -5.76 -1.00
N ARG A 70 9.32 -4.83 -0.18
CA ARG A 70 8.56 -3.71 0.37
C ARG A 70 9.17 -2.40 -0.12
N PRO A 71 8.62 -1.78 -1.18
CA PRO A 71 9.13 -0.54 -1.72
C PRO A 71 8.74 0.66 -0.84
N PHE A 72 9.65 1.62 -0.72
CA PHE A 72 9.44 2.86 0.02
C PHE A 72 10.15 4.04 -0.66
N CYS A 73 9.65 5.25 -0.43
CA CYS A 73 10.32 6.46 -0.89
C CYS A 73 11.66 6.61 -0.16
N GLY A 74 12.77 6.64 -0.90
CA GLY A 74 14.11 6.71 -0.32
C GLY A 74 14.39 7.99 0.48
N ARG A 75 13.54 9.02 0.36
CA ARG A 75 13.70 10.30 1.05
C ARG A 75 12.85 10.41 2.33
N CYS A 76 11.56 10.14 2.26
CA CYS A 76 10.65 10.29 3.40
C CYS A 76 10.26 8.99 4.09
N GLY A 77 10.60 7.83 3.52
CA GLY A 77 10.31 6.53 4.11
C GLY A 77 8.87 6.03 3.95
N SER A 78 7.95 6.79 3.33
CA SER A 78 6.60 6.31 3.03
C SER A 78 6.67 4.99 2.26
N ALA A 79 5.94 3.97 2.72
CA ALA A 79 5.66 2.78 1.92
C ALA A 79 4.97 3.24 0.63
N VAL A 80 5.44 2.80 -0.54
CA VAL A 80 4.87 3.19 -1.86
C VAL A 80 4.28 1.97 -2.56
N PRO A 81 3.53 2.13 -3.66
CA PRO A 81 2.99 0.99 -4.40
C PRO A 81 4.05 -0.05 -4.79
N GLY A 82 3.67 -1.33 -4.70
CA GLY A 82 4.55 -2.45 -5.03
C GLY A 82 3.84 -3.57 -5.77
N GLU A 83 4.54 -4.17 -6.72
CA GLU A 83 4.07 -5.30 -7.51
C GLU A 83 4.28 -6.64 -6.79
N ALA A 84 3.27 -7.51 -6.86
CA ALA A 84 3.33 -8.90 -6.43
C ALA A 84 2.55 -9.76 -7.44
N GLY A 85 3.26 -10.42 -8.35
CA GLY A 85 2.64 -11.22 -9.41
C GLY A 85 1.91 -10.34 -10.43
N GLN A 86 0.58 -10.45 -10.50
CA GLN A 86 -0.27 -9.67 -11.41
C GLN A 86 -1.13 -8.64 -10.66
N ILE A 87 -0.65 -8.18 -9.50
CA ILE A 87 -1.32 -7.21 -8.65
C ILE A 87 -0.32 -6.13 -8.23
N VAL A 88 -0.75 -4.87 -8.28
CA VAL A 88 -0.09 -3.75 -7.60
C VAL A 88 -0.85 -3.49 -6.31
N PHE A 89 -0.15 -3.55 -5.17
CA PHE A 89 -0.68 -3.15 -3.88
C PHE A 89 -0.32 -1.69 -3.59
N ILE A 90 -1.33 -0.86 -3.38
CA ILE A 90 -1.22 0.55 -3.02
C ILE A 90 -1.59 0.69 -1.55
N ALA A 91 -0.79 1.40 -0.77
CA ALA A 91 -1.20 1.82 0.56
C ALA A 91 -2.20 3.00 0.42
N PRO A 92 -3.48 2.86 0.81
CA PRO A 92 -4.48 3.92 0.60
C PRO A 92 -4.15 5.25 1.28
N GLY A 93 -3.32 5.24 2.33
CA GLY A 93 -2.84 6.47 2.97
C GLY A 93 -1.93 7.35 2.10
N LEU A 94 -1.57 6.89 0.90
CA LEU A 94 -0.88 7.69 -0.12
C LEU A 94 -1.85 8.40 -1.07
N LEU A 95 -3.12 8.00 -1.09
CA LEU A 95 -4.07 8.52 -2.07
C LEU A 95 -4.48 9.94 -1.71
N ASP A 96 -4.46 10.82 -2.70
CA ASP A 96 -4.91 12.21 -2.60
C ASP A 96 -6.42 12.34 -2.93
N ASP A 97 -7.00 11.29 -3.53
CA ASP A 97 -8.40 11.20 -3.95
C ASP A 97 -9.09 10.00 -3.24
N ASP A 98 -10.43 10.03 -3.03
CA ASP A 98 -11.18 8.89 -2.46
C ASP A 98 -11.32 7.78 -3.53
N PRO A 99 -10.85 6.54 -3.32
CA PRO A 99 -11.02 5.46 -4.28
C PRO A 99 -12.44 4.87 -4.35
N GLU A 100 -13.37 5.31 -3.49
CA GLU A 100 -14.74 4.79 -3.30
C GLU A 100 -14.82 3.30 -2.88
N MET A 101 -13.70 2.57 -2.97
CA MET A 101 -13.50 1.26 -2.38
C MET A 101 -13.32 1.40 -0.86
N ARG A 102 -13.92 0.48 -0.11
CA ARG A 102 -13.75 0.38 1.35
C ARG A 102 -13.11 -0.96 1.70
N PRO A 103 -12.39 -1.06 2.84
CA PRO A 103 -11.84 -2.31 3.33
C PRO A 103 -12.93 -3.38 3.46
N GLN A 104 -12.64 -4.59 3.00
CA GLN A 104 -13.60 -5.70 2.96
C GLN A 104 -13.21 -6.85 3.91
N ALA A 105 -11.97 -6.85 4.42
CA ALA A 105 -11.50 -7.89 5.32
C ALA A 105 -10.31 -7.48 6.18
N HIS A 106 -10.18 -8.16 7.32
CA HIS A 106 -9.01 -8.13 8.20
C HIS A 106 -8.28 -9.48 8.06
N ILE A 107 -7.02 -9.43 7.67
CA ILE A 107 -6.21 -10.61 7.34
C ILE A 107 -5.09 -10.74 8.38
N PHE A 108 -4.75 -11.97 8.75
CA PHE A 108 -3.75 -12.30 9.77
C PHE A 108 -4.08 -11.73 11.16
N VAL A 109 -5.37 -11.69 11.53
CA VAL A 109 -5.86 -11.15 12.80
C VAL A 109 -5.28 -11.83 14.04
N ALA A 110 -4.86 -13.09 13.94
CA ALA A 110 -4.13 -13.79 15.00
C ALA A 110 -2.81 -13.08 15.38
N SER A 111 -2.26 -12.27 14.47
CA SER A 111 -1.08 -11.45 14.72
C SER A 111 -1.40 -10.01 15.12
N LYS A 112 -2.66 -9.58 15.21
CA LYS A 112 -3.07 -8.18 15.47
C LYS A 112 -2.29 -7.52 16.61
N ALA A 113 -2.03 -6.22 16.48
CA ALA A 113 -1.42 -5.46 17.55
C ALA A 113 -2.24 -5.57 18.85
N PRO A 114 -1.61 -5.84 20.01
CA PRO A 114 -2.33 -6.05 21.26
C PRO A 114 -3.10 -4.81 21.74
N TRP A 115 -2.70 -3.63 21.27
CA TRP A 115 -3.30 -2.33 21.58
C TRP A 115 -4.39 -1.89 20.60
N HIS A 116 -4.74 -2.72 19.61
CA HIS A 116 -5.75 -2.38 18.60
C HIS A 116 -6.92 -3.34 18.67
N GLU A 117 -8.15 -2.83 18.64
CA GLU A 117 -9.39 -3.61 18.54
C GLU A 117 -9.99 -3.45 17.13
N ILE A 118 -10.53 -4.55 16.57
CA ILE A 118 -11.27 -4.53 15.31
C ILE A 118 -12.74 -4.35 15.68
N ALA A 119 -13.37 -3.28 15.18
CA ALA A 119 -14.72 -2.87 15.58
C ALA A 119 -15.61 -2.47 14.39
N ASP A 120 -15.10 -2.65 13.17
CA ASP A 120 -15.77 -2.45 11.89
C ASP A 120 -16.33 -3.75 11.30
#